data_AF-A0AAD8EU94-F1
#
_entry.id   AF-A0AAD8EU94-F1
#
_cell.length_a   1.000
_cell.length_b   1.000
_cell.length_c   1.000
_cell.angle_alpha   90.00
_cell.angle_beta   90.00
_cell.angle_gamma   90.00
#
_symmetry.space_group_name_H-M   'P 1'
#
loop_
_entity.id
_entity.type
_entity.pdbx_description
1 polymer ?
#
loop_
_entity_poly.entity_id
_entity_poly.type
_entity_poly.pdbx_seq_one_letter_code
_entity_poly.pdbx_strand_id
1 'polypeptide(L)'
;MPFVCVGIADAALLGYGVIETLQATLIHANVRFKFGPLRYWLVTPQFHHWHHSDEDAAIDKNFAVHLPIWDWLFGSIICRAINGQRAMALREISLQRDFFGNCFGHLSEVVPNASNRLR
;
A
#
# COMPACT_ATOMS: atom_id res chain seq x y z
N MET A 1 -19.89 14.33 -19.63
CA MET A 1 -19.87 13.09 -18.82
C MET A 1 -20.20 11.90 -19.72
N PRO A 2 -19.19 11.27 -20.34
CA PRO A 2 -19.40 10.15 -21.29
C PRO A 2 -20.24 9.00 -20.70
N PHE A 3 -20.17 8.81 -19.38
CA PHE A 3 -20.85 7.73 -18.66
C PHE A 3 -22.37 7.82 -18.65
N VAL A 4 -22.94 9.03 -18.66
CA VAL A 4 -24.40 9.24 -18.79
C VAL A 4 -24.87 8.83 -20.19
N CYS A 5 -24.04 9.10 -21.22
CA CYS A 5 -24.34 8.74 -22.61
C CYS A 5 -24.36 7.23 -22.86
N VAL A 6 -23.68 6.43 -22.02
CA VAL A 6 -23.67 4.96 -22.10
C VAL A 6 -24.79 4.34 -21.24
N GLY A 7 -25.64 5.15 -20.61
CA GLY A 7 -26.82 4.70 -19.85
C GLY A 7 -26.53 4.23 -18.42
N ILE A 8 -25.38 4.61 -17.85
CA ILE A 8 -25.12 4.38 -16.42
C ILE A 8 -26.09 5.24 -15.60
N ALA A 9 -26.76 4.64 -14.62
CA ALA A 9 -27.71 5.33 -13.77
C ALA A 9 -27.03 6.49 -12.99
N ASP A 10 -27.68 7.66 -12.97
CA ASP A 10 -27.16 8.85 -12.27
C ASP A 10 -26.88 8.59 -10.79
N ALA A 11 -27.74 7.81 -10.14
CA ALA A 11 -27.55 7.41 -8.74
C ALA A 11 -26.25 6.62 -8.52
N ALA A 12 -25.85 5.78 -9.49
CA ALA A 12 -24.60 5.02 -9.40
C ALA A 12 -23.38 5.93 -9.57
N LEU A 13 -23.45 6.91 -10.48
CA LEU A 13 -22.38 7.90 -10.67
C LEU A 13 -22.20 8.78 -9.43
N LEU A 14 -23.31 9.25 -8.86
CA LEU A 14 -23.29 10.03 -7.62
C LEU A 14 -22.75 9.20 -6.45
N GLY A 15 -23.22 7.96 -6.30
CA GLY A 15 -22.75 7.06 -5.26
C GLY A 15 -21.25 6.80 -5.36
N TYR A 16 -20.75 6.52 -6.57
CA TYR A 16 -19.32 6.37 -6.81
C TYR A 16 -18.53 7.65 -6.50
N GLY A 17 -19.01 8.81 -6.94
CA GLY A 17 -18.36 10.10 -6.67
C GLY A 17 -18.18 10.36 -5.18
N VAL A 18 -19.19 10.06 -4.36
CA VAL A 18 -19.09 10.17 -2.90
C VAL A 18 -18.01 9.25 -2.34
N ILE A 19 -18.00 7.98 -2.74
CA ILE A 19 -17.02 6.99 -2.27
C ILE A 19 -15.61 7.41 -2.68
N GLU A 20 -15.43 7.79 -3.95
CA GLU A 20 -14.16 8.24 -4.52
C GLU A 20 -13.63 9.47 -3.79
N THR A 21 -14.47 10.48 -3.57
CA THR A 21 -14.08 11.72 -2.89
C THR A 21 -13.67 11.45 -1.44
N LEU A 22 -14.43 10.61 -0.72
CA LEU A 22 -14.09 10.23 0.65
C LEU A 22 -12.74 9.49 0.69
N GLN A 23 -12.51 8.58 -0.24
CA GLN A 23 -11.29 7.81 -0.27
C GLN A 23 -10.08 8.65 -0.69
N ALA A 24 -10.21 9.48 -1.74
CA ALA A 24 -9.18 10.42 -2.17
C ALA A 24 -8.80 11.38 -1.04
N THR A 25 -9.79 11.87 -0.28
CA THR A 25 -9.53 12.72 0.90
C THR A 25 -8.82 11.93 2.00
N LEU A 26 -9.28 10.70 2.29
CA LEU A 26 -8.71 9.86 3.34
C LEU A 26 -7.23 9.57 3.09
N ILE A 27 -6.82 9.20 1.86
CA ILE A 27 -5.42 8.83 1.57
C ILE A 27 -4.44 10.02 1.65
N HIS A 28 -4.92 11.26 1.65
CA HIS A 28 -4.08 12.45 1.89
C HIS A 28 -4.19 12.97 3.33
N ALA A 29 -5.04 12.37 4.16
CA ALA A 29 -5.25 12.85 5.51
C ALA A 29 -4.01 12.56 6.37
N ASN A 30 -3.57 13.56 7.14
CA ASN A 30 -2.44 13.41 8.06
C ASN A 30 -2.85 12.69 9.37
N VAL A 31 -3.37 11.47 9.24
CA VAL A 31 -3.84 10.64 10.35
C VAL A 31 -2.96 9.41 10.53
N ARG A 32 -2.65 9.07 11.78
CA ARG A 32 -1.81 7.92 12.14
C ARG A 32 -2.66 6.71 12.53
N PHE A 33 -3.59 6.34 11.67
CA PHE A 33 -4.49 5.21 11.90
C PHE A 33 -3.84 3.88 11.53
N LYS A 34 -4.01 2.85 12.36
CA LYS A 34 -3.53 1.50 12.09
C LYS A 34 -4.61 0.71 11.34
N PHE A 35 -4.54 0.68 10.02
CA PHE A 35 -5.51 -0.02 9.16
C PHE A 35 -5.51 -1.56 9.30
N GLY A 36 -4.54 -2.14 10.01
CA GLY A 36 -4.52 -3.59 10.24
C GLY A 36 -4.51 -4.35 8.91
N PRO A 37 -5.33 -5.41 8.75
CA PRO A 37 -5.46 -6.15 7.50
C PRO A 37 -6.04 -5.34 6.32
N LEU A 38 -6.75 -4.24 6.57
CA LEU A 38 -7.35 -3.44 5.49
C LEU A 38 -6.29 -2.81 4.56
N ARG A 39 -5.05 -2.65 5.03
CA ARG A 39 -3.92 -2.14 4.22
C ARG A 39 -3.60 -3.00 3.00
N TYR A 40 -4.04 -4.27 2.98
CA TYR A 40 -3.82 -5.16 1.86
C TYR A 40 -4.87 -4.99 0.75
N TRP A 41 -6.02 -4.41 1.11
CA TRP A 41 -7.15 -4.24 0.20
C TRP A 41 -7.32 -2.78 -0.23
N LEU A 42 -7.04 -1.84 0.66
CA LEU A 42 -7.24 -0.41 0.43
C LEU A 42 -5.93 0.35 0.58
N VAL A 43 -5.74 1.33 -0.30
CA VAL A 43 -4.68 2.32 -0.15
C VAL A 43 -4.92 3.14 1.12
N THR A 44 -3.87 3.28 1.92
CA THR A 44 -3.90 3.97 3.21
C THR A 44 -3.17 5.31 3.12
N PRO A 45 -3.36 6.24 4.07
CA PRO A 45 -2.58 7.48 4.12
C PRO A 45 -1.08 7.22 4.17
N GLN A 46 -0.65 6.19 4.90
CA GLN A 46 0.76 5.80 4.96
C GLN A 46 1.30 5.36 3.59
N PHE A 47 0.52 4.57 2.85
CA PHE A 47 0.92 4.13 1.50
C PHE A 47 1.09 5.31 0.56
N HIS A 48 0.12 6.22 0.56
CA HIS A 48 0.12 7.37 -0.35
C HIS A 48 1.16 8.44 0.04
N HIS A 49 1.46 8.62 1.33
CA HIS A 49 2.57 9.47 1.75
C HIS A 49 3.93 9.00 1.21
N TRP A 50 4.14 7.68 1.11
CA TRP A 50 5.37 7.15 0.50
C TRP A 50 5.46 7.48 -0.99
N HIS A 51 4.34 7.50 -1.71
CA HIS A 51 4.34 7.93 -3.11
C HIS A 51 4.83 9.37 -3.30
N HIS A 52 4.54 10.25 -2.34
CA HIS A 52 5.01 11.63 -2.34
C HIS A 52 6.35 11.85 -1.62
N SER A 53 7.00 10.78 -1.15
CA SER A 53 8.30 10.89 -0.50
C SER A 53 9.39 11.16 -1.53
N ASP A 54 10.33 12.01 -1.17
CA ASP A 54 11.54 12.33 -1.92
C ASP A 54 12.73 11.42 -1.57
N GLU A 55 12.53 10.40 -0.73
CA GLU A 55 13.55 9.40 -0.45
C GLU A 55 13.86 8.59 -1.71
N ASP A 56 15.13 8.34 -2.03
CA ASP A 56 15.56 7.55 -3.20
C ASP A 56 14.85 6.19 -3.31
N ALA A 57 14.53 5.58 -2.17
CA ALA A 57 13.84 4.28 -2.11
C ALA A 57 12.35 4.36 -2.47
N ALA A 58 11.75 5.55 -2.40
CA ALA A 58 10.33 5.81 -2.60
C ALA A 58 10.01 6.28 -4.03
N ILE A 59 11.03 6.67 -4.80
CA ILE A 59 10.88 7.06 -6.20
C ILE A 59 10.32 5.89 -7.01
N ASP A 60 9.34 6.20 -7.86
CA ASP A 60 8.63 5.23 -8.70
C ASP A 60 7.97 4.08 -7.91
N LYS A 61 7.36 4.41 -6.76
CA LYS A 61 6.62 3.48 -5.90
C LYS A 61 5.19 3.95 -5.60
N ASN A 62 4.36 2.99 -5.19
CA ASN A 62 3.01 3.20 -4.64
C ASN A 62 2.07 4.03 -5.54
N PHE A 63 1.91 3.61 -6.80
CA PHE A 63 1.11 4.32 -7.79
C PHE A 63 -0.40 4.15 -7.63
N ALA A 64 -0.86 3.08 -6.99
CA ALA A 64 -2.28 2.81 -6.85
C ALA A 64 -2.99 3.86 -6.01
N VAL A 65 -4.18 4.27 -6.47
CA VAL A 65 -5.05 5.19 -5.74
C VAL A 65 -6.07 4.42 -4.88
N HIS A 66 -6.64 3.32 -5.38
CA HIS A 66 -7.70 2.57 -4.69
C HIS A 66 -7.23 1.25 -4.09
N LEU A 67 -6.61 0.41 -4.92
CA LEU A 67 -6.26 -0.96 -4.58
C LEU A 67 -4.75 -1.16 -4.75
N PRO A 68 -4.00 -1.47 -3.67
CA PRO A 68 -2.55 -1.61 -3.74
C PRO A 68 -2.11 -2.84 -4.55
N ILE A 69 -3.04 -3.74 -4.91
CA ILE A 69 -2.77 -4.96 -5.70
C ILE A 69 -1.99 -4.68 -6.98
N TRP A 70 -2.18 -3.51 -7.61
CA TRP A 70 -1.43 -3.14 -8.80
C TRP A 70 0.06 -2.98 -8.49
N ASP A 71 0.41 -2.28 -7.41
CA ASP A 71 1.80 -2.14 -6.99
C ASP A 71 2.42 -3.46 -6.51
N TRP A 72 1.61 -4.37 -6.00
CA TRP A 72 2.04 -5.74 -5.73
C TRP A 72 2.36 -6.51 -7.01
N LEU A 73 1.46 -6.47 -8.00
CA LEU A 73 1.60 -7.18 -9.27
C LEU A 73 2.82 -6.69 -10.07
N PHE A 74 3.13 -5.40 -10.00
CA PHE A 74 4.23 -4.79 -10.73
C PHE A 74 5.49 -4.54 -9.90
N GLY A 75 5.50 -4.93 -8.62
CA GLY A 75 6.68 -4.77 -7.74
C GLY A 75 7.02 -3.32 -7.40
N SER A 76 6.07 -2.41 -7.48
CA SER A 76 6.23 -0.99 -7.12
C SER A 76 5.77 -0.68 -5.69
N ILE A 77 5.42 -1.69 -4.88
CA ILE A 77 4.99 -1.45 -3.50
C ILE A 77 6.16 -1.18 -2.54
N ILE A 78 6.01 -0.16 -1.69
CA ILE A 78 6.85 0.10 -0.54
C ILE A 78 6.01 0.46 0.70
N CYS A 79 6.28 -0.19 1.82
CA CYS A 79 5.66 0.13 3.11
C CYS A 79 6.70 0.07 4.23
N ARG A 80 6.75 1.11 5.07
CA ARG A 80 7.50 1.05 6.34
C ARG A 80 6.70 0.23 7.34
N ALA A 81 7.27 -0.88 7.83
CA ALA A 81 6.70 -1.58 8.97
C ALA A 81 6.60 -0.62 10.15
N ILE A 82 5.48 -0.64 10.87
CA ILE A 82 5.23 0.19 12.06
C ILE A 82 6.10 -0.35 13.21
N ASN A 83 7.43 -0.21 13.11
CA ASN A 83 8.44 -0.44 14.16
C ASN A 83 9.87 -0.02 13.71
N GLY A 84 10.01 0.93 12.79
CA GLY A 84 11.30 1.57 12.51
C GLY A 84 12.29 0.74 11.69
N GLN A 85 11.91 -0.44 11.18
CA GLN A 85 12.75 -1.15 10.23
C GLN A 85 12.54 -0.60 8.81
N ARG A 86 13.68 -0.44 8.14
CA ARG A 86 13.88 0.17 6.81
C ARG A 86 12.77 -0.18 5.83
N ALA A 87 12.44 0.78 4.97
CA ALA A 87 11.44 0.65 3.93
C ALA A 87 11.55 -0.73 3.27
N MET A 88 10.49 -1.54 3.35
CA MET A 88 10.46 -2.83 2.66
C MET A 88 10.31 -2.53 1.18
N ALA A 89 11.44 -2.27 0.51
CA ALA A 89 11.56 -2.55 -0.90
C ALA A 89 11.60 -4.07 -1.00
N LEU A 90 10.45 -4.68 -1.32
CA LEU A 90 10.38 -6.11 -1.59
C LEU A 90 11.23 -6.37 -2.83
N ARG A 91 12.49 -6.75 -2.60
CA ARG A 91 13.43 -7.14 -3.64
C ARG A 91 12.82 -8.33 -4.38
N GLU A 92 12.90 -8.26 -5.70
CA GLU A 92 12.35 -9.21 -6.67
C GLU A 92 12.31 -10.67 -6.19
N ILE A 93 11.17 -11.32 -6.44
CA ILE A 93 10.97 -12.78 -6.44
C ILE A 93 10.85 -13.43 -5.05
N SER A 94 9.74 -13.15 -4.33
CA SER A 94 9.15 -14.11 -3.37
C SER A 94 7.61 -14.03 -3.25
N LEU A 95 6.95 -13.32 -4.17
CA LEU A 95 5.54 -12.93 -4.05
C LEU A 95 4.52 -14.07 -4.10
N GLN A 96 4.92 -15.27 -4.53
CA GLN A 96 4.00 -16.41 -4.55
C GLN A 96 3.84 -17.10 -3.18
N ARG A 97 4.74 -16.86 -2.22
CA ARG A 97 4.66 -17.42 -0.86
C ARG A 97 3.99 -16.50 0.16
N ASP A 98 3.90 -15.21 -0.10
CA ASP A 98 3.39 -14.24 0.88
C ASP A 98 1.89 -13.92 0.74
N PHE A 99 1.26 -14.22 -0.41
CA PHE A 99 -0.19 -14.02 -0.54
C PHE A 99 -0.98 -14.98 0.38
N PHE A 100 -0.54 -16.24 0.52
CA PHE A 100 -1.19 -17.26 1.35
C PHE A 100 -0.39 -17.74 2.57
N GLY A 101 0.95 -17.59 2.61
CA GLY A 101 1.79 -18.23 3.64
C GLY A 101 1.98 -17.43 4.93
N ASN A 102 2.14 -16.11 4.85
CA ASN A 102 2.46 -15.27 6.01
C ASN A 102 1.27 -14.43 6.51
N CYS A 103 0.12 -14.53 5.85
CA CYS A 103 -1.10 -13.79 6.21
C CYS A 103 -1.90 -14.42 7.35
N PHE A 104 -1.54 -15.61 7.84
CA PHE A 104 -2.29 -16.28 8.93
C PHE A 104 -1.46 -16.91 10.07
N GLY A 105 -0.13 -16.75 10.11
CA GLY A 105 0.61 -16.98 11.35
C GLY A 105 2.11 -17.12 11.19
N HIS A 106 2.88 -16.38 12.00
CA HIS A 106 3.88 -16.96 12.90
C HIS A 106 4.43 -15.88 13.86
N LEU A 107 4.08 -16.00 15.13
CA LEU A 107 4.81 -15.49 16.28
C LEU A 107 6.00 -16.43 16.51
N SER A 108 7.12 -16.26 15.79
CA SER A 108 8.46 -16.71 16.23
C SER A 108 9.47 -16.65 15.08
N GLU A 109 10.67 -16.13 15.43
CA GLU A 109 11.94 -16.30 14.72
C GLU A 109 12.09 -15.60 13.37
N VAL A 110 12.92 -14.54 13.32
CA VAL A 110 14.28 -14.59 12.76
C VAL A 110 15.08 -13.39 13.31
N VAL A 111 15.91 -13.67 14.31
CA VAL A 111 17.18 -12.95 14.57
C VAL A 111 18.26 -14.00 14.31
N PRO A 112 19.29 -13.71 13.48
CA PRO A 112 20.61 -13.49 14.08
C PRO A 112 21.40 -12.38 13.37
N ASN A 113 21.90 -11.41 14.14
CA ASN A 113 23.28 -11.30 14.62
C ASN A 113 24.12 -10.34 13.76
N ALA A 114 24.12 -9.07 14.15
CA ALA A 114 25.11 -8.09 13.72
C ALA A 114 26.41 -8.32 14.49
N SER A 115 27.18 -9.33 14.08
CA SER A 115 28.59 -9.44 14.44
C SER A 115 29.45 -9.23 13.19
N ASN A 116 30.26 -8.18 13.26
CA ASN A 116 31.56 -8.01 12.60
C ASN A 116 31.61 -7.85 11.06
N ARG A 117 31.75 -6.60 10.61
CA ARG A 117 32.61 -6.12 9.49
C ARG A 117 32.76 -4.60 9.69
N LEU A 118 33.71 -4.16 10.52
CA LEU A 118 35.12 -3.86 10.20
C LEU A 118 35.31 -2.56 9.39
N ARG A 119 35.90 -1.59 10.11
CA ARG A 119 36.59 -0.34 9.74
C ARG A 119 35.73 0.88 9.45
#